data_AF-A0A015U300-F1
#
_entry.id   AF-A0A015U300-F1
#
_cell.length_a   1.000
_cell.length_b   1.000
_cell.length_c   1.000
_cell.angle_alpha   90.00
_cell.angle_beta   90.00
_cell.angle_gamma   90.00
#
_symmetry.space_group_name_H-M   'P 1'
#
loop_
_entity.id
_entity.type
_entity.pdbx_description
1 polymer ?
#
loop_
_entity_poly.entity_id
_entity_poly.type
_entity_poly.pdbx_seq_one_letter_code
_entity_poly.pdbx_strand_id
1 'polypeptide(L)'
;MDVVYNEISQNSGTKDFIDKYLHFFHKLKKEVFSPKRESMKEFFLLQRTLGKGESACMIYCRDNRDVLGSSSLKDIKEYCSKNNITYLTTLDFLYYAYCRKKMTEQECKEFMQEVNNAGSKLPIIDITQYTCTVQI
;
A
#
# COMPACT_ATOMS: atom_id res chain seq x y z
N MET A 1 7.97 5.99 -3.91
CA MET A 1 9.34 5.50 -4.16
C MET A 1 9.69 5.65 -5.62
N ASP A 2 10.94 5.97 -5.94
CA ASP A 2 11.43 6.23 -7.29
C ASP A 2 11.34 5.02 -8.24
N VAL A 3 11.62 3.81 -7.76
CA VAL A 3 11.47 2.57 -8.54
C VAL A 3 10.03 2.43 -9.05
N VAL A 4 9.06 2.52 -8.14
CA VAL A 4 7.62 2.43 -8.46
C VAL A 4 7.19 3.59 -9.35
N TYR A 5 7.65 4.80 -9.05
CA TYR A 5 7.36 5.99 -9.85
C TYR A 5 7.84 5.83 -11.30
N ASN A 6 9.03 5.27 -11.52
CA ASN A 6 9.58 5.09 -12.87
C ASN A 6 8.80 4.03 -13.67
N GLU A 7 8.24 3.02 -13.00
CA GLU A 7 7.39 2.00 -13.64
C GLU A 7 6.04 2.58 -14.07
N ILE A 8 5.36 3.30 -13.19
CA ILE A 8 4.03 3.86 -13.46
C ILE A 8 4.07 5.10 -14.38
N SER A 9 5.21 5.82 -14.40
CA SER A 9 5.38 7.00 -15.26
C SER A 9 5.54 6.67 -16.75
N GLN A 10 5.59 5.38 -17.12
CA GLN A 10 5.58 4.96 -18.53
C GLN A 10 4.24 5.29 -19.20
N ASN A 11 3.15 5.35 -18.42
CA ASN A 11 1.87 5.87 -18.87
C ASN A 11 1.78 7.37 -18.55
N SER A 12 1.66 8.22 -19.58
CA SER A 12 1.60 9.68 -19.42
C SER A 12 0.42 10.14 -18.58
N GLY A 13 -0.75 9.52 -18.72
CA GLY A 13 -1.93 9.85 -17.91
C GLY A 13 -1.73 9.54 -16.44
N THR A 14 -1.16 8.38 -16.12
CA THR A 14 -0.82 8.00 -14.74
C THR A 14 0.27 8.92 -14.16
N LYS A 15 1.27 9.27 -14.97
CA LYS A 15 2.32 10.21 -14.58
C LYS A 15 1.74 11.57 -14.19
N ASP A 16 0.94 12.17 -15.07
CA ASP A 16 0.36 13.50 -14.86
C ASP A 16 -0.53 13.53 -13.61
N PHE A 17 -1.27 12.44 -13.37
CA PHE A 17 -2.06 12.27 -12.15
C PHE A 17 -1.16 12.28 -10.91
N ILE A 18 -0.11 11.47 -10.88
CA ILE A 18 0.77 11.34 -9.72
C ILE A 18 1.56 12.63 -9.47
N ASP A 19 2.06 13.28 -10.52
CA ASP A 19 2.80 14.53 -10.41
C ASP A 19 1.92 15.64 -9.82
N LYS A 20 0.64 15.71 -10.19
CA LYS A 20 -0.33 16.62 -9.55
C LYS A 20 -0.49 16.30 -8.06
N TYR A 21 -0.65 15.03 -7.69
CA TYR A 21 -0.80 14.66 -6.29
C TYR A 21 0.45 14.97 -5.47
N LEU A 22 1.64 14.72 -6.00
CA LEU A 22 2.91 15.08 -5.36
C LEU A 22 3.05 16.60 -5.21
N HIS A 23 2.52 17.39 -6.15
CA HIS A 23 2.53 18.85 -6.08
C HIS A 23 1.55 19.39 -5.03
N PHE A 24 0.32 18.88 -4.98
CA PHE A 24 -0.73 19.40 -4.09
C PHE A 24 -0.65 18.86 -2.66
N PHE A 25 -0.20 17.61 -2.46
CA PHE A 25 -0.14 16.98 -1.15
C PHE A 25 1.28 16.96 -0.61
N HIS A 26 1.67 18.02 0.12
CA HIS A 26 3.00 18.18 0.73
C HIS A 26 3.44 17.03 1.67
N LYS A 27 2.49 16.22 2.16
CA LYS A 27 2.78 15.03 2.99
C LYS A 27 3.20 13.82 2.17
N LEU A 28 2.90 13.79 0.88
CA LEU A 28 3.32 12.73 -0.03
C LEU A 28 4.69 13.09 -0.60
N LYS A 29 5.66 12.16 -0.51
CA LYS A 29 7.03 12.38 -0.99
C LYS A 29 7.50 11.21 -1.84
N LYS A 30 8.33 11.54 -2.83
CA LYS A 30 9.06 10.55 -3.62
C LYS A 30 10.34 10.16 -2.88
N GLU A 31 10.33 9.00 -2.26
CA GLU A 31 11.53 8.42 -1.63
C GLU A 31 12.45 7.74 -2.65
N VAL A 32 13.76 7.85 -2.45
CA VAL A 32 14.79 7.22 -3.27
C VAL A 32 15.11 5.82 -2.74
N PHE A 33 15.04 4.81 -3.60
CA PHE A 33 15.41 3.45 -3.23
C PHE A 33 16.92 3.23 -3.34
N SER A 34 17.60 3.19 -2.20
CA SER A 34 19.04 2.93 -2.12
C SER A 34 19.33 1.85 -1.06
N PRO A 35 19.09 0.56 -1.38
CA PRO A 35 19.26 -0.53 -0.43
C PRO A 35 20.74 -0.75 -0.08
N LYS A 36 21.02 -1.14 1.16
CA LYS A 36 22.35 -1.56 1.59
C LYS A 36 22.77 -2.84 0.86
N ARG A 37 24.08 -3.15 0.81
CA ARG A 37 24.61 -4.33 0.08
C ARG A 37 23.88 -5.64 0.41
N GLU A 38 23.57 -5.89 1.67
CA GLU A 38 22.86 -7.11 2.09
C GLU A 38 21.41 -7.12 1.59
N SER A 39 20.72 -5.99 1.71
CA SER A 39 19.37 -5.76 1.20
C SER A 39 19.27 -5.83 -0.32
N MET A 40 20.36 -5.50 -1.03
CA MET A 40 20.41 -5.58 -2.48
C MET A 40 20.34 -7.04 -2.97
N LYS A 41 20.95 -7.99 -2.25
CA LYS A 41 20.83 -9.41 -2.58
C LYS A 41 19.39 -9.89 -2.45
N GLU A 42 18.74 -9.54 -1.33
CA GLU A 42 17.34 -9.88 -1.08
C GLU A 42 16.40 -9.25 -2.11
N PHE A 43 16.65 -7.99 -2.49
CA PHE A 43 15.90 -7.31 -3.55
C PHE A 43 15.91 -8.09 -4.88
N PHE A 44 17.04 -8.69 -5.26
CA PHE A 44 17.12 -9.53 -6.46
C PHE A 44 16.42 -10.88 -6.30
N LEU A 45 16.41 -11.46 -5.09
CA LEU A 45 15.69 -12.70 -4.81
C LEU A 45 14.18 -12.48 -4.87
N LEU A 46 13.67 -11.40 -4.28
CA LEU A 46 12.25 -11.05 -4.29
C LEU A 46 11.70 -10.83 -5.68
N GLN A 47 12.50 -10.28 -6.60
CA GLN A 47 12.08 -10.08 -7.99
C GLN A 47 11.78 -11.38 -8.77
N ARG A 48 12.14 -12.55 -8.21
CA ARG A 48 11.76 -13.84 -8.80
C ARG A 48 10.29 -14.19 -8.56
N THR A 49 9.67 -13.58 -7.56
CA THR A 49 8.30 -13.86 -7.13
C THR A 49 7.40 -12.62 -7.18
N LEU A 50 7.96 -11.42 -7.02
CA LEU A 50 7.26 -10.15 -6.96
C LEU A 50 7.71 -9.21 -8.08
N GLY A 51 6.88 -8.21 -8.38
CA GLY A 51 7.28 -7.10 -9.25
C GLY A 51 8.47 -6.32 -8.66
N LYS A 52 9.19 -5.60 -9.53
CA LYS A 52 10.34 -4.79 -9.10
C LYS A 52 9.91 -3.66 -8.14
N GLY A 53 8.82 -2.96 -8.41
CA GLY A 53 8.22 -1.99 -7.49
C GLY A 53 7.84 -2.58 -6.13
N GLU A 54 7.16 -3.74 -6.11
CA GLU A 54 6.77 -4.43 -4.88
C GLU A 54 7.98 -4.89 -4.07
N SER A 55 8.97 -5.48 -4.75
CA SER A 55 10.23 -5.88 -4.14
C SER A 55 10.95 -4.70 -3.49
N ALA A 56 10.94 -3.53 -4.12
CA ALA A 56 11.54 -2.32 -3.58
C ALA A 56 10.78 -1.83 -2.33
N CYS A 57 9.44 -1.84 -2.37
CA CYS A 57 8.59 -1.54 -1.22
C CYS A 57 8.89 -2.45 -0.01
N MET A 58 9.00 -3.77 -0.23
CA MET A 58 9.32 -4.73 0.83
C MET A 58 10.65 -4.43 1.51
N ILE A 59 11.69 -4.23 0.72
CA ILE A 59 13.04 -3.97 1.23
C ILE A 59 13.09 -2.62 1.95
N TYR A 60 12.47 -1.60 1.37
CA TYR A 60 12.42 -0.27 1.97
C TYR A 60 11.72 -0.31 3.34
N CYS A 61 10.53 -0.91 3.44
CA CYS A 61 9.79 -0.96 4.70
C CYS A 61 10.55 -1.76 5.77
N ARG A 62 11.19 -2.87 5.39
CA ARG A 62 12.03 -3.66 6.31
C ARG A 62 13.20 -2.84 6.86
N ASP A 63 13.97 -2.21 5.98
CA ASP A 63 15.21 -1.54 6.34
C ASP A 63 14.98 -0.26 7.16
N ASN A 64 13.84 0.41 6.95
CA ASN A 64 13.47 1.66 7.62
C ASN A 64 12.48 1.46 8.78
N ARG A 65 11.97 0.24 9.01
CA ARG A 65 10.89 -0.06 9.97
C ARG A 65 9.61 0.74 9.72
N ASP A 66 9.30 0.91 8.43
CA ASP A 66 8.10 1.62 7.97
C ASP A 66 6.92 0.66 7.76
N VAL A 67 5.74 1.27 7.61
CA VAL A 67 4.47 0.56 7.36
C VAL A 67 4.18 0.49 5.86
N LEU A 68 3.77 -0.67 5.37
CA LEU A 68 3.39 -0.88 3.98
C LEU A 68 1.87 -0.78 3.78
N GLY A 69 1.41 0.05 2.84
CA GLY A 69 0.02 0.00 2.37
C GLY A 69 -0.14 -0.92 1.16
N SER A 70 -1.03 -1.92 1.21
CA SER A 70 -1.31 -2.78 0.05
C SER A 70 -2.72 -3.36 0.07
N SER A 71 -3.33 -3.47 -1.12
CA SER A 71 -4.59 -4.18 -1.34
C SER A 71 -4.41 -5.63 -1.80
N SER A 72 -3.20 -6.04 -2.22
CA SER A 72 -2.89 -7.44 -2.53
C SER A 72 -2.15 -8.08 -1.36
N LEU A 73 -2.86 -8.90 -0.58
CA LEU A 73 -2.28 -9.61 0.57
C LEU A 73 -1.58 -10.90 0.20
N LYS A 74 -1.98 -11.55 -0.90
CA LYS A 74 -1.51 -12.90 -1.25
C LYS A 74 0.00 -12.91 -1.45
N ASP A 75 0.52 -11.89 -2.11
CA ASP A 75 1.91 -11.86 -2.56
C ASP A 75 2.86 -11.38 -1.45
N ILE A 76 2.34 -10.60 -0.49
CA ILE A 76 3.18 -9.88 0.49
C ILE A 76 3.14 -10.46 1.89
N LYS A 77 2.05 -11.16 2.26
CA LYS A 77 1.78 -11.51 3.66
C LYS A 77 2.87 -12.37 4.29
N GLU A 78 3.38 -13.36 3.55
CA GLU A 78 4.42 -14.24 4.05
C GLU A 78 5.72 -13.48 4.33
N TYR A 79 6.15 -12.64 3.38
CA TYR A 79 7.38 -11.86 3.53
C TYR A 79 7.26 -10.83 4.65
N CYS A 80 6.15 -10.10 4.72
CA CYS A 80 5.90 -9.12 5.78
C CYS A 80 5.90 -9.77 7.17
N SER A 81 5.24 -10.93 7.32
CA SER A 81 5.24 -11.69 8.57
C SER A 81 6.65 -12.13 8.97
N LYS A 82 7.41 -12.72 8.05
CA LYS A 82 8.79 -13.18 8.31
C LYS A 82 9.75 -12.05 8.69
N ASN A 83 9.53 -10.84 8.17
CA ASN A 83 10.41 -9.70 8.35
C ASN A 83 9.86 -8.66 9.34
N ASN A 84 8.78 -8.97 10.07
CA ASN A 84 8.11 -8.06 11.00
C ASN A 84 7.76 -6.70 10.37
N ILE A 85 7.29 -6.71 9.12
CA ILE A 85 6.82 -5.52 8.43
C ILE A 85 5.33 -5.36 8.70
N THR A 86 4.96 -4.28 9.37
CA THR A 86 3.56 -3.89 9.54
C THR A 86 2.98 -3.50 8.18
N TYR A 87 1.79 -3.99 7.86
CA TYR A 87 1.06 -3.58 6.66
C TYR A 87 -0.37 -3.18 6.98
N LEU A 88 -0.92 -2.31 6.14
CA LEU A 88 -2.28 -1.81 6.19
C LEU A 88 -2.97 -2.09 4.85
N THR A 89 -4.24 -2.47 4.95
CA THR A 89 -5.12 -2.76 3.84
C THR A 89 -6.15 -1.66 3.65
N THR A 90 -6.89 -1.73 2.55
CA THR A 90 -8.04 -0.87 2.31
C THR A 90 -9.05 -0.91 3.46
N LEU A 91 -9.29 -2.07 4.07
CA LEU A 91 -10.23 -2.19 5.20
C LEU A 91 -9.70 -1.47 6.45
N ASP A 92 -8.38 -1.53 6.70
CA ASP A 92 -7.78 -0.80 7.82
C ASP A 92 -7.95 0.71 7.64
N PHE A 93 -7.75 1.22 6.41
CA PHE A 93 -7.99 2.63 6.12
C PHE A 93 -9.46 3.04 6.29
N LEU A 94 -10.42 2.20 5.85
CA LEU A 94 -11.85 2.45 6.06
C LEU A 94 -12.21 2.46 7.55
N TYR A 95 -11.67 1.52 8.33
CA TYR A 95 -11.87 1.48 9.77
C TYR A 95 -11.36 2.75 10.45
N TYR A 96 -10.15 3.20 10.11
CA TYR A 96 -9.61 4.44 10.64
C TYR A 96 -10.40 5.68 10.19
N ALA A 97 -10.92 5.69 8.96
CA ALA A 97 -11.79 6.76 8.48
C ALA A 97 -13.10 6.81 9.28
N TYR A 98 -13.71 5.65 9.55
CA TYR A 98 -14.89 5.52 10.40
C TYR A 98 -14.63 5.98 11.83
N CYS A 99 -13.61 5.44 12.51
CA CYS A 99 -13.26 5.82 13.89
C CYS A 99 -12.96 7.32 14.03
N ARG A 100 -12.37 7.94 13.01
CA ARG A 100 -12.04 9.37 12.97
C ARG A 100 -13.20 10.24 12.46
N LYS A 101 -14.39 9.67 12.27
CA LYS A 101 -15.60 10.35 11.78
C LYS A 101 -15.40 11.07 10.45
N LYS A 102 -14.53 10.52 9.59
CA LYS A 102 -14.30 10.98 8.21
C LYS A 102 -15.22 10.30 7.21
N MET A 103 -15.74 9.13 7.57
CA MET A 103 -16.77 8.40 6.85
C MET A 103 -17.76 7.81 7.86
N THR A 104 -19.01 7.70 7.45
CA THR A 104 -20.08 6.96 8.13
C THR A 104 -20.02 5.48 7.75
N GLU A 105 -20.71 4.63 8.52
CA GLU A 105 -20.85 3.21 8.18
C GLU A 105 -21.41 3.00 6.77
N GLN A 106 -22.42 3.80 6.40
CA GLN A 106 -23.06 3.74 5.09
C GLN A 106 -22.09 4.13 3.97
N GLU A 107 -21.32 5.21 4.13
CA GLU A 107 -20.29 5.62 3.15
C GLU A 107 -19.19 4.55 3.00
N CYS A 108 -18.79 3.89 4.10
CA CYS A 108 -17.84 2.78 4.01
C CYS A 108 -18.42 1.60 3.20
N LYS A 109 -19.70 1.26 3.42
CA LYS A 109 -20.38 0.19 2.69
C LYS A 109 -20.53 0.51 1.21
N GLU A 110 -20.92 1.74 0.88
CA GLU A 110 -21.03 2.23 -0.50
C GLU A 110 -19.67 2.16 -1.21
N PHE A 111 -18.60 2.63 -0.57
CA PHE A 111 -17.26 2.52 -1.11
C PHE A 111 -16.87 1.06 -1.40
N MET A 112 -17.14 0.13 -0.47
CA MET A 112 -16.85 -1.29 -0.70
C MET A 112 -17.61 -1.86 -1.91
N GLN A 113 -18.86 -1.44 -2.10
CA GLN A 113 -19.68 -1.84 -3.26
C GLN A 113 -19.14 -1.25 -4.56
N GLU A 114 -18.81 0.04 -4.59
CA GLU A 114 -18.22 0.70 -5.76
C GLU A 114 -16.92 0.05 -6.20
N VAL A 115 -16.02 -0.25 -5.25
CA VAL A 115 -14.76 -0.95 -5.52
C VAL A 115 -15.00 -2.32 -6.15
N ASN A 116 -15.98 -3.08 -5.65
CA ASN A 116 -16.34 -4.38 -6.22
C ASN A 116 -17.01 -4.26 -7.59
N ASN A 117 -17.87 -3.26 -7.79
CA ASN A 117 -18.51 -2.98 -9.08
C ASN A 117 -17.48 -2.58 -10.14
N ALA A 118 -16.38 -1.95 -9.74
CA ALA A 118 -15.23 -1.67 -10.59
C ALA A 118 -14.35 -2.90 -10.89
N GLY A 119 -14.74 -4.09 -10.43
CA GLY A 119 -14.06 -5.37 -10.73
C GLY A 119 -12.98 -5.79 -9.73
N SER A 120 -12.80 -5.04 -8.63
CA SER A 120 -11.92 -5.47 -7.52
C SER A 120 -12.61 -6.51 -6.63
N LYS A 121 -11.85 -7.07 -5.68
CA LYS A 121 -12.34 -8.08 -4.73
C LYS A 121 -12.09 -7.63 -3.28
N LEU A 122 -12.83 -6.62 -2.84
CA LEU A 122 -12.80 -6.14 -1.47
C LEU A 122 -13.90 -6.82 -0.64
N PRO A 123 -13.60 -7.42 0.53
CA PRO A 123 -14.62 -8.01 1.38
C PRO A 123 -15.67 -6.97 1.80
N ILE A 124 -16.95 -7.29 1.60
CA ILE A 124 -18.05 -6.50 2.14
C ILE A 124 -18.29 -6.95 3.57
N ILE A 125 -18.00 -6.08 4.53
CA ILE A 125 -18.13 -6.35 5.96
C ILE A 125 -18.83 -5.20 6.67
N ASP A 126 -19.34 -5.46 7.85
CA ASP A 126 -19.76 -4.40 8.78
C ASP A 126 -18.50 -3.75 9.38
N ILE A 127 -18.26 -2.49 9.03
CA ILE A 127 -17.07 -1.76 9.49
C ILE A 127 -17.09 -1.49 11.00
N THR A 128 -18.27 -1.52 11.64
CA THR A 128 -18.42 -1.33 13.09
C THR A 128 -17.95 -2.55 13.88
N GLN A 129 -17.95 -3.72 13.26
CA GLN A 129 -17.48 -4.99 13.83
C GLN A 129 -16.04 -5.32 13.44
N TYR A 130 -15.46 -4.57 12.49
CA TYR A 130 -14.08 -4.76 12.08
C TYR A 130 -13.11 -4.27 13.17
N THR A 131 -12.09 -5.08 13.47
CA THR A 131 -11.03 -4.69 14.40
C THR A 131 -9.69 -4.69 13.68
N CYS A 132 -9.12 -3.49 13.49
CA CYS A 132 -7.74 -3.36 13.03
C CYS A 132 -6.79 -3.74 14.18
N THR A 133 -5.86 -4.66 13.93
CA THR A 133 -4.86 -5.09 14.91
C THR A 133 -3.60 -4.21 14.91
N VAL A 134 -3.47 -3.34 13.92
CA VAL A 134 -2.37 -2.38 13.80
C VAL A 134 -2.78 -1.08 14.46
N GLN A 135 -2.04 -0.59 15.46
CA GLN A 135 -2.23 0.73 16.05
C GLN A 135 -1.33 1.76 15.34
N ILE A 136 -1.92 2.88 14.89
CA ILE A 136 -1.25 3.96 14.14
C ILE A 136 -1.53 5.32 14.76
#